data_AF-A0A6F9CYS1-F1
#
_entry.id   AF-A0A6F9CYS1-F1
#
_cell.length_a   1.000
_cell.length_b   1.000
_cell.length_c   1.000
_cell.angle_alpha   90.00
_cell.angle_beta   90.00
_cell.angle_gamma   90.00
#
_symmetry.space_group_name_H-M   'P 1'
#
loop_
_entity.id
_entity.type
_entity.pdbx_description
1 polymer ?
#
loop_
_entity_poly.entity_id
_entity_poly.type
_entity_poly.pdbx_seq_one_letter_code
_entity_poly.pdbx_strand_id
1 'polypeptide(L)'
;MSDSFHDQLLEDSRFLRADRRLDTELVDKLILQLNRIYPQILTDKEATKFRDLDVPTCIRLAELLGHLQGKGEEACREFYRALHLHVEEVYFSLPTRLRLRDSIDPFTIAASPTQQRYVLNDRGPLFFLSCFSVAVGMALLYYYGEAKVTGGSRALGMAALGLGRRAREVLIWYTEDPIRN
;
A
#
# COMPACT_ATOMS: atom_id res chain seq x y z
N MET A 1 23.28 -13.37 -14.34
CA MET A 1 23.52 -12.46 -15.49
C MET A 1 22.55 -11.31 -15.31
N SER A 2 23.01 -10.08 -15.19
CA SER A 2 22.12 -8.92 -15.11
C SER A 2 21.51 -8.73 -16.50
N ASP A 3 20.26 -9.13 -16.68
CA ASP A 3 19.53 -8.85 -17.92
C ASP A 3 19.54 -7.33 -18.14
N SER A 4 20.04 -6.90 -19.29
CA SER A 4 20.11 -5.47 -19.60
C SER A 4 18.70 -4.87 -19.55
N PHE A 5 18.57 -3.59 -19.18
CA PHE A 5 17.26 -2.92 -19.24
C PHE A 5 16.67 -2.94 -20.66
N HIS A 6 17.53 -3.06 -21.66
CA HIS A 6 17.13 -3.25 -23.05
C HIS A 6 16.37 -4.58 -23.27
N ASP A 7 16.93 -5.69 -22.75
CA ASP A 7 16.33 -7.02 -22.89
C ASP A 7 15.03 -7.14 -22.09
N GLN A 8 15.01 -6.54 -20.90
CA GLN A 8 13.79 -6.44 -20.08
C GLN A 8 12.68 -5.70 -20.84
N LEU A 9 13.01 -4.57 -21.47
CA LEU A 9 12.04 -3.77 -22.21
C LEU A 9 11.52 -4.51 -23.44
N LEU A 10 12.34 -5.36 -24.06
CA LEU A 10 11.92 -6.19 -25.19
C LEU A 10 10.86 -7.21 -24.77
N GLU A 11 11.07 -7.91 -23.65
CA GLU A 11 10.10 -8.87 -23.09
C GLU A 11 8.81 -8.15 -22.67
N ASP A 12 8.94 -7.04 -21.93
CA ASP A 12 7.83 -6.26 -21.40
C ASP A 12 7.05 -5.50 -22.49
N SER A 13 7.66 -5.24 -23.66
CA SER A 13 7.03 -4.49 -24.75
C SER A 13 5.71 -5.11 -25.23
N ARG A 14 5.63 -6.45 -25.21
CA ARG A 14 4.41 -7.18 -25.58
C ARG A 14 3.30 -6.96 -24.56
N PHE A 15 3.66 -6.95 -23.27
CA PHE A 15 2.74 -6.71 -22.18
C PHE A 15 2.23 -5.26 -22.18
N LEU A 16 3.14 -4.29 -22.29
CA LEU A 16 2.80 -2.86 -22.32
C LEU A 16 1.89 -2.48 -23.48
N ARG A 17 2.02 -3.12 -24.65
CA ARG A 17 1.14 -2.89 -25.81
C ARG A 17 -0.26 -3.47 -25.64
N ALA A 18 -0.39 -4.56 -24.89
CA ALA A 18 -1.66 -5.24 -24.66
C ALA A 18 -2.44 -4.65 -23.46
N ASP A 19 -1.74 -3.99 -22.54
CA ASP A 19 -2.33 -3.46 -21.33
C ASP A 19 -3.19 -2.21 -21.62
N ARG A 20 -4.49 -2.32 -21.34
CA ARG A 20 -5.45 -1.23 -21.50
C ARG A 20 -5.31 -0.15 -20.44
N ARG A 21 -4.53 -0.38 -19.39
CA ARG A 21 -4.32 0.57 -18.29
C ARG A 21 -3.42 1.74 -18.69
N LEU A 22 -2.74 1.64 -19.84
CA LEU A 22 -1.96 2.73 -20.42
C LEU A 22 -2.84 3.58 -21.33
N ASP A 23 -3.61 4.46 -20.69
CA ASP A 23 -4.43 5.46 -21.37
C ASP A 23 -3.57 6.51 -22.09
N THR A 24 -4.20 7.22 -23.03
CA THR A 24 -3.58 8.33 -23.79
C THR A 24 -2.91 9.35 -22.89
N GLU A 25 -3.56 9.75 -21.80
CA GLU A 25 -3.05 10.74 -20.86
C GLU A 25 -1.81 10.27 -20.11
N LEU A 26 -1.74 8.97 -19.76
CA LEU A 26 -0.60 8.41 -19.05
C LEU A 26 0.61 8.31 -19.97
N VAL A 27 0.40 7.86 -21.21
CA VAL A 27 1.47 7.83 -22.23
C VAL A 27 2.01 9.24 -22.50
N ASP A 28 1.13 10.24 -22.59
CA ASP A 28 1.53 11.64 -22.72
C ASP A 28 2.36 12.15 -21.53
N LYS A 29 1.99 11.78 -20.29
CA LYS A 29 2.79 12.08 -19.10
C LYS A 29 4.17 11.43 -19.17
N LEU A 30 4.25 10.16 -19.57
CA LEU A 30 5.53 9.45 -19.74
C LEU A 30 6.43 10.15 -20.78
N ILE A 31 5.87 10.52 -21.94
CA ILE A 31 6.61 11.24 -22.99
C ILE A 31 7.13 12.59 -22.46
N LEU A 32 6.31 13.32 -21.70
CA LEU A 32 6.72 14.59 -21.11
C LEU A 32 7.84 14.44 -20.07
N GLN A 33 7.83 13.37 -19.27
CA GLN A 33 8.91 13.10 -18.32
C GLN A 33 10.23 12.84 -19.04
N LEU A 34 10.20 12.00 -20.07
CA LEU A 34 11.38 11.67 -20.87
C LEU A 34 11.92 12.85 -21.68
N ASN A 35 11.08 13.85 -21.98
CA ASN A 35 11.51 15.06 -22.66
C ASN A 35 12.05 16.14 -21.69
N ARG A 36 11.40 16.36 -20.55
CA ARG A 36 11.68 17.52 -19.69
C ARG A 36 12.64 17.26 -18.54
N ILE A 37 12.81 15.99 -18.14
CA ILE A 37 13.64 15.65 -16.98
C ILE A 37 15.04 15.27 -17.46
N TYR A 38 16.05 15.71 -16.72
CA TYR A 38 17.43 15.32 -16.97
C TYR A 38 17.67 13.87 -16.48
N PRO A 39 18.30 13.00 -17.30
CA PRO A 39 18.77 13.26 -18.67
C PRO A 39 17.63 13.29 -19.70
N GLN A 40 17.68 14.26 -20.62
CA GLN A 40 16.67 14.40 -21.67
C GLN A 40 16.80 13.23 -22.66
N ILE A 41 15.89 12.26 -22.54
CA ILE A 41 15.88 11.06 -23.38
C ILE A 41 15.22 11.35 -24.72
N LEU A 42 14.10 12.06 -24.75
CA LEU A 42 13.41 12.44 -25.99
C LEU A 42 13.70 13.89 -26.34
N THR A 43 13.92 14.17 -27.62
CA THR A 43 14.00 15.55 -28.10
C THR A 43 12.59 16.15 -28.22
N ASP A 44 12.46 17.47 -28.19
CA ASP A 44 11.15 18.13 -28.35
C ASP A 44 10.41 17.69 -29.63
N LYS A 45 11.15 17.48 -30.73
CA LYS A 45 10.61 17.02 -32.01
C LYS A 45 10.05 15.59 -31.93
N GLU A 46 10.76 14.70 -31.24
CA GLU A 46 10.31 13.32 -31.00
C GLU A 46 9.09 13.32 -30.08
N ALA A 47 9.13 14.12 -29.02
CA ALA A 47 8.06 14.21 -28.04
C ALA A 47 6.75 14.74 -28.66
N THR A 48 6.81 15.71 -29.58
CA THR A 48 5.62 16.15 -30.32
C THR A 48 5.07 15.03 -31.22
N LYS A 49 5.96 14.31 -31.93
CA LYS A 49 5.56 13.20 -32.81
C LYS A 49 4.84 12.08 -32.06
N PHE A 50 5.35 11.69 -30.90
CA PHE A 50 4.71 10.63 -30.09
C PHE A 50 3.41 11.06 -29.41
N ARG A 51 3.05 12.35 -29.47
CA ARG A 51 1.82 12.90 -28.90
C ARG A 51 0.74 13.20 -29.94
N ASP A 52 0.98 12.85 -31.21
CA ASP A 52 0.02 13.06 -32.28
C ASP A 52 -1.26 12.22 -32.05
N LEU A 53 -2.40 12.89 -31.85
CA LEU A 53 -3.68 12.23 -31.53
C LEU A 53 -4.32 11.50 -32.71
N ASP A 54 -3.83 11.74 -33.93
CA ASP A 54 -4.28 11.06 -35.15
C ASP A 54 -3.86 9.58 -35.19
N VAL A 55 -2.85 9.20 -34.37
CA VAL A 55 -2.33 7.84 -34.29
C VAL A 55 -2.84 7.15 -33.02
N PRO A 56 -3.38 5.92 -33.12
CA PRO A 56 -3.86 5.19 -31.94
C PRO A 56 -2.73 4.92 -30.94
N THR A 57 -3.07 4.99 -29.65
CA THR A 57 -2.12 4.91 -28.52
C THR A 57 -1.24 3.66 -28.54
N CYS A 58 -1.80 2.51 -28.94
CA CYS A 58 -1.03 1.27 -29.01
C CYS A 58 0.11 1.33 -30.05
N ILE A 59 -0.11 2.01 -31.18
CA ILE A 59 0.91 2.22 -32.21
C ILE A 59 1.94 3.23 -31.72
N ARG A 60 1.50 4.35 -31.13
CA ARG A 60 2.40 5.36 -30.56
C ARG A 60 3.32 4.79 -29.50
N LEU A 61 2.77 3.99 -28.59
CA LEU A 61 3.55 3.30 -27.56
C LEU A 61 4.50 2.28 -28.17
N ALA A 62 4.06 1.52 -29.18
CA ALA A 62 4.92 0.56 -29.87
C ALA A 62 6.13 1.23 -30.53
N GLU A 63 5.92 2.37 -31.21
CA GLU A 63 6.98 3.17 -31.82
C GLU A 63 7.90 3.79 -30.76
N LEU A 64 7.33 4.35 -29.68
CA LEU A 64 8.10 4.91 -28.57
C LEU A 64 9.03 3.86 -27.95
N LEU A 65 8.51 2.67 -27.65
CA LEU A 65 9.30 1.58 -27.07
C LEU A 65 10.42 1.13 -28.01
N GLY A 66 10.13 1.00 -29.32
CA GLY A 66 11.15 0.67 -30.32
C GLY A 66 12.22 1.77 -30.45
N HIS A 67 11.83 3.03 -30.34
CA HIS A 67 12.74 4.17 -30.37
C HIS A 67 13.66 4.21 -29.13
N LEU A 68 13.11 3.93 -27.95
CA LEU A 68 13.88 3.84 -26.70
C LEU A 68 14.90 2.68 -26.73
N GLN A 69 14.49 1.54 -27.29
CA GLN A 69 15.39 0.41 -27.51
C GLN A 69 16.57 0.80 -28.42
N GLY A 70 16.32 1.55 -29.50
CA GLY A 70 17.37 2.03 -30.40
C GLY A 70 18.27 3.13 -29.81
N LYS A 71 17.79 3.88 -28.80
CA LYS A 71 18.57 4.95 -28.15
C LYS A 71 19.62 4.45 -27.17
N GLY A 72 19.41 3.27 -26.59
CA GLY A 72 20.37 2.61 -25.69
C GLY A 72 19.80 2.33 -24.30
N GLU A 73 20.66 1.79 -23.43
CA GLU A 73 20.25 1.26 -22.13
C GLU A 73 19.75 2.33 -21.16
N GLU A 74 20.37 3.52 -21.15
CA GLU A 74 19.96 4.63 -20.29
C GLU A 74 18.54 5.13 -20.60
N ALA A 75 18.16 5.11 -21.88
CA ALA A 75 16.79 5.45 -22.30
C ALA A 75 15.76 4.44 -21.77
N CYS A 76 16.11 3.15 -21.79
CA CYS A 76 15.27 2.08 -21.25
C CYS A 76 15.14 2.20 -19.72
N ARG A 77 16.24 2.50 -19.02
CA ARG A 77 16.26 2.71 -17.57
C ARG A 77 15.35 3.88 -17.15
N GLU A 78 15.48 5.03 -17.81
CA GLU A 78 14.66 6.21 -17.50
C GLU A 78 13.19 6.00 -17.86
N PHE A 79 12.89 5.19 -18.89
CA PHE A 79 11.51 4.78 -19.16
C PHE A 79 10.91 3.99 -18.01
N TYR A 80 11.63 3.01 -17.46
CA TYR A 80 11.16 2.28 -16.27
C TYR A 80 10.99 3.19 -15.05
N ARG A 81 11.86 4.19 -14.90
CA ARG A 81 11.74 5.20 -13.84
C ARG A 81 10.48 6.05 -14.01
N ALA A 82 10.21 6.52 -15.24
CA ALA A 82 9.00 7.26 -15.57
C ALA A 82 7.74 6.39 -15.36
N LEU A 83 7.79 5.12 -15.79
CA LEU A 83 6.68 4.18 -15.62
C LEU A 83 6.37 3.94 -14.14
N HIS A 84 7.40 3.79 -13.30
CA HIS A 84 7.22 3.64 -11.86
C HIS A 84 6.58 4.89 -11.22
N LEU A 85 6.97 6.09 -11.66
CA LEU A 85 6.46 7.36 -11.11
C LEU A 85 5.02 7.66 -11.51
N HIS A 86 4.65 7.38 -12.76
CA HIS A 86 3.33 7.79 -13.31
C HIS A 86 2.32 6.65 -13.37
N VAL A 87 2.79 5.40 -13.40
CA VAL A 87 1.95 4.21 -13.56
C VAL A 87 2.50 3.06 -12.72
N GLU A 88 2.61 3.30 -11.40
CA GLU A 88 3.17 2.37 -10.43
C GLU A 88 2.56 0.96 -10.53
N GLU A 89 1.24 0.88 -10.70
CA GLU A 89 0.55 -0.40 -10.76
C GLU A 89 0.87 -1.22 -12.02
N VAL A 90 1.16 -0.57 -13.16
CA VAL A 90 1.58 -1.26 -14.38
C VAL A 90 3.03 -1.70 -14.23
N TYR A 91 3.88 -0.84 -13.66
CA TYR A 91 5.28 -1.15 -13.37
C TYR A 91 5.44 -2.42 -12.52
N PHE A 92 4.64 -2.59 -11.47
CA PHE A 92 4.71 -3.80 -10.64
C PHE A 92 4.10 -5.05 -11.29
N SER A 93 3.21 -4.88 -12.26
CA SER A 93 2.62 -6.00 -13.00
C SER A 93 3.48 -6.51 -14.16
N LEU A 94 4.62 -5.89 -14.41
CA LEU A 94 5.52 -6.28 -15.50
C LEU A 94 6.06 -7.70 -15.30
N PRO A 95 6.08 -8.54 -16.35
CA PRO A 95 6.63 -9.90 -16.30
C PRO A 95 8.04 -9.95 -15.71
N THR A 96 8.92 -9.03 -16.11
CA THR A 96 10.31 -8.97 -15.61
C THR A 96 10.38 -8.67 -14.11
N ARG A 97 9.46 -7.83 -13.59
CA ARG A 97 9.37 -7.47 -12.16
C ARG A 97 8.75 -8.57 -11.33
N LEU A 98 7.75 -9.27 -11.87
CA LEU A 98 7.17 -10.44 -11.23
C LEU A 98 8.19 -11.56 -11.08
N ARG A 99 8.93 -11.88 -12.15
CA ARG A 99 10.01 -12.90 -12.09
C ARG A 99 11.09 -12.55 -11.08
N LEU A 100 11.51 -11.29 -11.03
CA LEU A 100 12.47 -10.82 -10.04
C LEU A 100 11.92 -10.96 -8.61
N ARG A 101 10.64 -10.61 -8.41
CA ARG A 101 9.97 -10.73 -7.12
C ARG A 101 9.79 -12.18 -6.68
N ASP A 102 9.45 -13.08 -7.59
CA ASP A 102 9.29 -14.51 -7.32
C ASP A 102 10.62 -15.20 -6.98
N SER A 103 11.74 -14.62 -7.45
CA SER A 103 13.08 -15.10 -7.09
C SER A 103 13.57 -14.63 -5.72
N ILE A 104 12.91 -13.63 -5.12
CA ILE A 104 13.22 -13.09 -3.80
C ILE A 104 12.21 -13.69 -2.81
N ASP A 105 12.70 -14.33 -1.75
CA ASP A 105 11.89 -15.14 -0.82
C ASP A 105 10.55 -14.48 -0.41
N PRO A 106 9.42 -15.23 -0.46
CA PRO A 106 8.08 -14.74 -0.14
C PRO A 106 7.93 -14.09 1.25
N PHE A 107 8.85 -14.38 2.18
CA PHE A 107 8.82 -13.89 3.56
C PHE A 107 9.32 -12.45 3.73
N THR A 108 9.90 -11.84 2.69
CA THR A 108 10.39 -10.44 2.77
C THR A 108 9.44 -9.40 2.13
N ILE A 109 8.43 -9.84 1.35
CA ILE A 109 7.64 -8.96 0.46
C ILE A 109 6.13 -9.02 0.76
N ALA A 110 5.77 -9.16 2.05
CA ALA A 110 4.42 -8.83 2.52
C ALA A 110 4.15 -7.30 2.53
N ALA A 111 5.09 -6.49 2.04
CA ALA A 111 4.96 -5.05 1.88
C ALA A 111 4.82 -4.68 0.39
N SER A 112 3.68 -5.03 -0.23
CA SER A 112 3.25 -4.33 -1.45
C SER A 112 2.78 -2.91 -1.09
N PRO A 113 3.10 -1.86 -1.88
CA PRO A 113 2.72 -0.47 -1.56
C PRO A 113 1.26 -0.14 -1.91
N THR A 114 0.48 -1.07 -2.47
CA THR A 114 -0.95 -0.90 -2.75
C THR A 114 -1.85 -1.11 -1.54
N GLN A 115 -1.31 -1.19 -0.32
CA GLN A 115 -2.12 -0.89 0.86
C GLN A 115 -2.38 0.61 0.84
N GLN A 116 -3.50 0.99 0.23
CA GLN A 116 -4.23 2.22 0.48
C GLN A 116 -4.08 2.56 1.96
N ARG A 117 -3.13 3.47 2.24
CA ARG A 117 -2.70 3.82 3.57
C ARG A 117 -3.83 4.65 4.16
N TYR A 118 -4.87 3.96 4.65
CA TYR A 118 -5.77 4.56 5.62
C TYR A 118 -4.86 4.92 6.80
N VAL A 119 -4.40 6.17 6.83
CA VAL A 119 -3.65 6.77 7.93
C VAL A 119 -4.64 6.94 9.09
N LEU A 120 -5.12 5.82 9.60
CA LEU A 120 -5.72 5.74 10.92
C LEU A 120 -4.52 5.80 11.84
N ASN A 121 -4.11 7.03 12.16
CA ASN A 121 -3.29 7.49 13.29
C ASN A 121 -2.35 6.41 13.86
N ASP A 122 -1.04 6.61 13.87
CA ASP A 122 0.00 5.65 14.35
C ASP A 122 -0.22 5.10 15.79
N ARG A 123 -1.25 5.57 16.48
CA ARG A 123 -1.87 4.93 17.64
C ARG A 123 -2.74 3.77 17.15
N GLY A 124 -2.13 2.58 17.08
CA GLY A 124 -2.71 1.35 16.56
C GLY A 124 -4.15 1.00 17.01
N PRO A 125 -4.75 -0.08 16.48
CA PRO A 125 -6.18 -0.38 16.53
C PRO A 125 -6.82 -0.36 17.94
N LEU A 126 -6.02 -0.51 18.99
CA LEU A 126 -6.43 -0.37 20.39
C LEU A 126 -6.94 1.04 20.75
N PHE A 127 -6.40 2.10 20.15
CA PHE A 127 -6.87 3.48 20.39
C PHE A 127 -8.26 3.72 19.77
N PHE A 128 -8.51 3.16 18.60
CA PHE A 128 -9.83 3.21 17.97
C PHE A 128 -10.86 2.43 18.80
N LEU A 129 -10.51 1.24 19.26
CA LEU A 129 -11.38 0.43 20.11
C LEU A 129 -11.67 1.09 21.46
N SER A 130 -10.68 1.75 22.08
CA SER A 130 -10.90 2.47 23.34
C SER A 130 -11.82 3.67 23.16
N CYS A 131 -11.61 4.48 22.11
CA CYS A 131 -12.46 5.63 21.81
C CYS A 131 -13.89 5.19 21.48
N PHE A 132 -14.05 4.16 20.67
CA PHE A 132 -15.34 3.58 20.32
C PHE A 132 -16.05 3.00 21.55
N SER A 133 -15.34 2.28 22.42
CA SER A 133 -15.90 1.74 23.67
C SER A 133 -16.40 2.85 24.61
N VAL A 134 -15.68 3.97 24.72
CA VAL A 134 -16.12 5.11 25.53
C VAL A 134 -17.38 5.74 24.93
N ALA A 135 -17.41 5.94 23.61
CA ALA A 135 -18.57 6.51 22.92
C ALA A 135 -19.82 5.62 23.06
N VAL A 136 -19.68 4.31 22.86
CA VAL A 136 -20.76 3.33 23.03
C VAL A 136 -21.21 3.27 24.49
N GLY A 137 -20.28 3.30 25.45
CA GLY A 137 -20.60 3.36 26.88
C GLY A 137 -21.40 4.61 27.25
N MET A 138 -21.01 5.78 26.75
CA MET A 138 -21.74 7.02 26.95
C MET A 138 -23.11 7.00 26.28
N ALA A 139 -23.22 6.45 25.07
CA ALA A 139 -24.49 6.30 24.37
C ALA A 139 -25.46 5.37 25.12
N LEU A 140 -24.97 4.25 25.66
CA LEU A 140 -25.76 3.34 26.49
C LEU A 140 -26.21 4.02 27.79
N LEU A 141 -25.32 4.73 28.47
CA LEU A 141 -25.67 5.48 29.69
C LEU A 141 -26.69 6.58 29.41
N TYR A 142 -26.59 7.27 28.28
CA TYR A 142 -27.55 8.29 27.88
C TYR A 142 -28.91 7.68 27.55
N TYR A 143 -28.93 6.62 26.74
CA TYR A 143 -30.16 5.97 26.29
C TYR A 143 -30.88 5.23 27.42
N TYR A 144 -30.15 4.47 28.25
CA TYR A 144 -30.74 3.79 29.42
C TYR A 144 -30.92 4.72 30.63
N GLY A 145 -30.18 5.82 30.70
CA GLY A 145 -30.34 6.85 31.72
C GLY A 145 -31.64 7.63 31.52
N GLU A 146 -31.95 8.00 30.28
CA GLU A 146 -33.26 8.58 29.93
C GLU A 146 -34.40 7.57 30.15
N ALA A 147 -34.22 6.30 29.77
CA ALA A 147 -35.22 5.26 30.00
C ALA A 147 -35.49 4.99 31.51
N LYS A 148 -34.54 5.33 32.40
CA LYS A 148 -34.70 5.22 33.86
C LYS A 148 -35.27 6.47 34.53
N VAL A 149 -35.31 7.63 33.88
CA VAL A 149 -35.87 8.86 34.47
C VAL A 149 -37.40 8.93 34.36
N THR A 150 -38.04 8.10 33.54
CA THR A 150 -39.52 8.06 33.43
C THR A 150 -40.16 6.84 34.11
N GLY A 151 -39.40 6.04 34.87
CA GLY A 151 -39.93 4.75 35.35
C GLY A 151 -39.29 4.21 36.61
N GLY A 152 -39.42 4.93 37.73
CA GLY A 152 -39.57 4.34 39.06
C GLY A 152 -38.36 3.63 39.70
N SER A 153 -38.24 3.84 41.01
CA SER A 153 -37.46 3.07 42.00
C SER A 153 -35.96 3.35 42.13
N ARG A 154 -35.67 4.15 43.16
CA ARG A 154 -34.45 4.11 43.98
C ARG A 154 -34.16 2.67 44.41
N ALA A 155 -33.22 2.01 43.75
CA ALA A 155 -32.46 0.88 44.29
C ALA A 155 -30.96 1.11 44.04
N LEU A 156 -30.51 2.34 44.31
CA LEU A 156 -29.11 2.71 44.38
C LEU A 156 -28.73 2.68 45.86
N GLY A 157 -28.65 1.46 46.38
CA GLY A 157 -28.25 1.17 47.75
C GLY A 157 -27.17 0.09 47.72
N MET A 158 -25.92 0.51 47.91
CA MET A 158 -24.82 -0.31 48.40
C MET A 158 -24.39 -1.52 47.55
N ALA A 159 -23.47 -1.26 46.62
CA ALA A 159 -22.48 -2.26 46.20
C ALA A 159 -21.05 -1.68 46.22
N ALA A 160 -20.80 -0.73 47.13
CA ALA A 160 -19.45 -0.36 47.57
C ALA A 160 -19.16 -1.12 48.85
N LEU A 161 -18.44 -2.25 48.74
CA LEU A 161 -17.65 -2.98 49.76
C LEU A 161 -17.66 -4.48 49.44
N GLY A 162 -16.61 -4.99 48.80
CA GLY A 162 -16.51 -6.43 48.57
C GLY A 162 -15.34 -6.97 47.75
N LEU A 163 -14.31 -6.18 47.40
CA LEU A 163 -13.14 -6.70 46.68
C LEU A 163 -11.84 -6.30 47.39
N GLY A 164 -11.62 -6.85 48.59
CA GLY A 164 -10.46 -6.45 49.41
C GLY A 164 -9.98 -7.45 50.46
N ARG A 165 -10.40 -8.73 50.41
CA ARG A 165 -9.98 -9.72 51.45
C ARG A 165 -9.85 -11.19 51.02
N ARG A 166 -9.73 -11.53 49.73
CA ARG A 166 -9.44 -12.93 49.30
C ARG A 166 -8.37 -13.06 48.21
N ALA A 167 -7.31 -12.26 48.28
CA ALA A 167 -6.09 -12.45 47.49
C ALA A 167 -4.87 -12.78 48.36
N ARG A 168 -5.09 -13.28 49.60
CA ARG A 168 -4.02 -13.69 50.52
C ARG A 168 -3.82 -15.20 50.65
N GLU A 169 -4.63 -16.00 49.96
CA GLU A 169 -4.52 -17.48 50.00
C GLU A 169 -3.90 -18.11 48.74
N VAL A 170 -3.60 -17.32 47.70
CA VAL A 170 -2.95 -17.84 46.47
C VAL A 170 -1.44 -17.55 46.45
N LEU A 171 -0.92 -16.77 47.41
CA LEU A 171 0.51 -16.51 47.56
C LEU A 171 1.25 -17.49 48.49
N ILE A 172 0.57 -18.50 49.03
CA ILE A 172 1.15 -19.56 49.89
C ILE A 172 1.14 -20.91 49.14
N TRP A 173 1.56 -20.91 47.88
CA TRP A 173 1.81 -22.15 47.11
C TRP A 173 3.19 -22.18 46.46
N TYR A 174 4.07 -21.25 46.84
CA TYR A 174 5.42 -21.14 46.26
C TYR A 174 6.56 -21.23 47.29
N THR A 175 6.26 -21.67 48.53
CA THR A 175 7.26 -21.85 49.58
C THR A 175 7.07 -23.18 50.31
N GLU A 176 7.14 -24.29 49.58
CA GLU A 176 7.42 -25.65 50.06
C GLU A 176 7.39 -26.54 48.81
N ASP A 177 8.37 -27.32 48.39
CA ASP A 177 9.74 -27.71 48.77
C ASP A 177 10.24 -28.53 47.55
N PRO A 178 11.54 -28.66 47.24
CA PRO A 178 12.31 -29.78 47.81
C PRO A 178 13.79 -29.40 48.04
N ILE A 179 14.53 -30.04 48.96
CA ILE A 179 15.26 -31.28 48.67
C ILE A 179 15.89 -31.80 49.98
N ARG A 180 15.59 -33.07 50.26
CA ARG A 180 16.30 -34.07 51.08
C ARG A 180 17.80 -33.81 51.28
N ASN A 181 18.25 -33.85 52.54
CA ASN A 181 19.10 -34.92 53.08
C ASN A 181 19.26 -34.81 54.59
#